data_AF-Q3YIW5-F1
#
_entry.id   AF-Q3YIW5-F1
#
_cell.length_a   1.000
_cell.length_b   1.000
_cell.length_c   1.000
_cell.angle_alpha   90.00
_cell.angle_beta   90.00
_cell.angle_gamma   90.00
#
_symmetry.space_group_name_H-M   'P 1'
#
loop_
_entity.id
_entity.type
_entity.pdbx_description
1 polymer ?
#
loop_
_entity_poly.entity_id
_entity_poly.type
_entity_poly.pdbx_seq_one_letter_code
_entity_poly.pdbx_strand_id
1 'polypeptide(L)'
;VLSEYLGKDTMLSLVCKSSQFGPKSDEYRKLQSEAASLGRSITNRFLVICLDATRPWRNGLVRNDPQKRLAMDNPYLPNGDPIPGFKGYAVNMIDLASEELDIQSSSGYGLRETLFYGVFRELQVYETAEHLEAALPHINGGDAVSLDGVIARENGFIYSGC
;
A
#
# COMPACT_ATOMS: atom_id res chain seq x y z
N VAL A 1 -2.18 10.72 -7.73
CA VAL A 1 -2.02 9.29 -8.08
C VAL A 1 -2.07 8.34 -6.89
N LEU A 2 -1.01 8.07 -6.12
CA LEU A 2 -1.06 7.00 -5.08
C LEU A 2 -2.07 7.26 -3.96
N SER A 3 -2.24 8.52 -3.53
CA SER A 3 -3.27 8.90 -2.57
C SER A 3 -4.70 8.71 -3.10
N GLU A 4 -4.92 8.96 -4.39
CA GLU A 4 -6.20 8.74 -5.07
C GLU A 4 -6.47 7.25 -5.25
N TYR A 5 -5.45 6.47 -5.61
CA TYR A 5 -5.51 5.01 -5.65
C TYR A 5 -5.92 4.43 -4.29
N LEU A 6 -5.33 4.89 -3.19
CA LEU A 6 -5.70 4.39 -1.87
C LEU A 6 -7.10 4.87 -1.44
N GLY A 7 -7.50 6.06 -1.88
CA GLY A 7 -8.73 6.70 -1.47
C GLY A 7 -8.66 7.25 -0.04
N LYS A 8 -9.59 8.15 0.27
CA LYS A 8 -9.61 8.90 1.53
C LYS A 8 -9.67 8.00 2.78
N ASP A 9 -10.49 6.96 2.76
CA ASP A 9 -10.71 6.10 3.93
C ASP A 9 -9.46 5.31 4.31
N THR A 10 -8.68 4.86 3.32
CA THR A 10 -7.40 4.16 3.54
C THR A 10 -6.32 5.15 3.98
N MET A 11 -6.25 6.33 3.35
CA MET A 11 -5.29 7.37 3.70
C MET A 11 -5.48 7.94 5.12
N LEU A 12 -6.69 7.86 5.67
CA LEU A 12 -7.03 8.29 7.04
C LEU A 12 -7.19 7.11 8.00
N SER A 13 -6.65 5.95 7.65
CA SER A 13 -6.75 4.75 8.48
C SER A 13 -5.95 4.86 9.77
N LEU A 14 -6.42 4.17 10.81
CA LEU A 14 -5.69 3.98 12.06
C LEU A 14 -4.88 2.69 11.96
N VAL A 15 -3.56 2.79 12.14
CA VAL A 15 -2.68 1.62 12.15
C VAL A 15 -2.43 1.17 13.58
N CYS A 16 -2.65 -0.10 13.86
CA CYS A 16 -2.39 -0.70 15.17
C CYS A 16 -1.54 -1.96 15.04
N LYS A 17 -0.81 -2.31 16.10
CA LYS A 17 0.01 -3.54 16.10
C LYS A 17 -0.86 -4.80 16.25
N SER A 18 -1.77 -4.78 17.23
CA SER A 18 -2.61 -5.93 17.62
C SER A 18 -3.99 -5.92 16.96
N SER A 19 -4.53 -7.12 16.71
CA SER A 19 -5.87 -7.34 16.13
C SER A 19 -7.00 -7.16 17.13
N GLN A 20 -6.68 -6.87 18.40
CA GLN A 20 -7.66 -6.67 19.45
C GLN A 20 -8.30 -5.28 19.43
N PHE A 21 -7.81 -4.36 18.59
CA PHE A 21 -8.42 -3.04 18.43
C PHE A 21 -9.80 -3.18 17.77
N GLY A 22 -10.83 -2.66 18.42
CA GLY A 22 -12.19 -2.66 17.89
C GLY A 22 -13.15 -1.89 18.78
N PRO A 23 -14.44 -1.74 18.40
CA PRO A 23 -15.39 -0.88 19.11
C PRO A 23 -15.60 -1.20 20.59
N LYS A 24 -15.25 -2.43 21.01
CA LYS A 24 -15.35 -2.91 22.40
C LYS A 24 -14.02 -2.87 23.16
N SER A 25 -12.91 -2.55 22.50
CA SER A 25 -11.59 -2.53 23.13
C SER A 25 -11.42 -1.27 23.98
N ASP A 26 -10.57 -1.36 25.01
CA ASP A 26 -10.31 -0.24 25.90
C ASP A 26 -9.55 0.88 25.18
N GLU A 27 -8.72 0.55 24.19
CA GLU A 27 -8.04 1.53 23.34
C GLU A 27 -9.03 2.35 22.50
N TYR A 28 -10.07 1.72 21.94
CA TYR A 28 -11.10 2.43 21.20
C TYR A 28 -11.91 3.36 22.13
N ARG A 29 -12.28 2.89 23.32
CA ARG A 29 -12.96 3.74 24.32
C ARG A 29 -12.08 4.90 24.76
N LYS A 30 -10.77 4.67 24.94
CA LYS A 30 -9.81 5.71 25.27
C LYS A 30 -9.73 6.74 24.14
N LEU A 31 -9.62 6.31 22.88
CA LEU A 31 -9.63 7.21 21.72
C LEU A 31 -10.89 8.10 21.69
N GLN A 32 -12.07 7.52 21.93
CA GLN A 32 -13.33 8.27 22.02
C GLN A 32 -13.33 9.27 23.19
N SER A 33 -12.83 8.85 24.35
CA SER A 33 -12.72 9.72 25.53
C SER A 33 -11.76 10.90 25.31
N GLU A 34 -10.63 10.67 24.66
CA GLU A 34 -9.65 11.73 24.33
C GLU A 34 -10.21 12.70 23.27
N ALA A 35 -10.97 12.21 22.30
CA ALA A 35 -11.67 13.09 21.38
C ALA A 35 -12.67 13.98 22.13
N ALA A 36 -13.45 13.40 23.05
CA ALA A 36 -14.43 14.12 23.85
C ALA A 36 -13.78 15.17 24.77
N SER A 37 -12.62 14.85 25.39
CA SER A 37 -11.88 15.80 26.26
C SER A 37 -11.39 17.03 25.46
N LEU A 38 -11.12 16.86 24.17
CA LEU A 38 -10.77 17.93 23.23
C LEU A 38 -11.99 18.64 22.60
N GLY A 39 -13.22 18.32 23.04
CA GLY A 39 -14.44 18.87 22.47
C GLY A 39 -14.73 18.39 21.03
N ARG A 40 -14.19 17.23 20.65
CA ARG A 40 -14.38 16.59 19.34
C ARG A 40 -15.20 15.30 19.49
N SER A 41 -15.75 14.83 18.38
CA SER A 41 -16.47 13.55 18.32
C SER A 41 -16.01 12.75 17.09
N ILE A 42 -15.66 11.48 17.29
CA ILE A 42 -15.32 10.56 16.19
C ILE A 42 -16.59 9.75 15.86
N THR A 43 -17.41 10.31 14.98
CA THR A 43 -18.71 9.74 14.60
C THR A 43 -18.67 8.96 13.28
N ASN A 44 -17.70 9.25 12.42
CA ASN A 44 -17.55 8.57 11.14
C ASN A 44 -16.84 7.23 11.32
N ARG A 45 -17.20 6.26 10.47
CA ARG A 45 -16.45 5.02 10.35
C ARG A 45 -15.05 5.33 9.81
N PHE A 46 -14.05 4.62 10.30
CA PHE A 46 -12.69 4.69 9.83
C PHE A 46 -12.12 3.28 9.68
N LEU A 47 -11.16 3.12 8.76
CA LEU A 47 -10.45 1.86 8.56
C LEU A 47 -9.43 1.66 9.68
N VAL A 48 -9.36 0.45 10.22
CA VAL A 48 -8.28 0.03 11.13
C VAL A 48 -7.44 -1.02 10.42
N ILE A 49 -6.14 -0.77 10.30
CA ILE A 49 -5.19 -1.73 9.73
C ILE A 49 -4.35 -2.29 10.87
N CYS A 50 -4.48 -3.60 11.11
CA CYS A 50 -3.69 -4.29 12.12
C CYS A 50 -2.49 -4.98 11.47
N LEU A 51 -1.27 -4.61 11.89
CA LEU A 51 -0.03 -5.20 11.35
C LEU A 51 0.00 -6.72 11.53
N ASP A 52 -0.39 -7.22 12.72
CA ASP A 52 -0.39 -8.66 13.02
C ASP A 52 -1.49 -9.45 12.28
N ALA A 53 -2.51 -8.76 11.74
CA ALA A 53 -3.59 -9.38 10.97
C ALA A 53 -3.37 -9.28 9.45
N THR A 54 -2.49 -8.40 8.98
CA THR A 54 -2.13 -8.34 7.56
C THR A 54 -1.39 -9.62 7.15
N ARG A 55 -1.56 -10.04 5.88
CA ARG A 55 -0.73 -11.09 5.31
C ARG A 55 0.58 -10.45 4.84
N PRO A 56 1.72 -10.71 5.51
CA PRO A 56 2.96 -10.04 5.16
C PRO A 56 3.53 -10.59 3.85
N TRP A 57 4.35 -9.78 3.18
CA TRP A 57 5.26 -10.23 2.15
C TRP A 57 6.29 -11.19 2.73
N ARG A 58 6.50 -12.34 2.06
CA ARG A 58 7.39 -13.41 2.52
C ARG A 58 8.50 -13.78 1.55
N ASN A 59 8.54 -13.20 0.35
CA ASN A 59 9.52 -13.57 -0.67
C ASN A 59 10.85 -12.80 -0.53
N GLY A 60 11.06 -12.15 0.62
CA GLY A 60 12.32 -11.54 0.99
C GLY A 60 12.46 -10.06 0.60
N LEU A 61 13.57 -9.49 1.04
CA LEU A 61 13.95 -8.09 0.86
C LEU A 61 15.16 -7.99 -0.06
N VAL A 62 15.32 -6.83 -0.70
CA VAL A 62 16.53 -6.50 -1.46
C VAL A 62 17.72 -6.50 -0.51
N ARG A 63 18.76 -7.28 -0.86
CA ARG A 63 19.92 -7.46 -0.01
C ARG A 63 20.68 -6.14 0.17
N ASN A 64 21.01 -5.82 1.42
CA ASN A 64 21.75 -4.60 1.81
C ASN A 64 21.06 -3.28 1.40
N ASP A 65 19.76 -3.30 1.11
CA ASP A 65 19.01 -2.07 0.83
C ASP A 65 18.66 -1.35 2.14
N PRO A 66 19.11 -0.09 2.34
CA PRO A 66 18.87 0.64 3.58
C PRO A 66 17.39 0.98 3.80
N GLN A 67 16.57 0.96 2.75
CA GLN A 67 15.12 1.21 2.80
C GLN A 67 14.30 -0.07 2.99
N LYS A 68 14.95 -1.22 3.18
CA LYS A 68 14.33 -2.55 3.34
C LYS A 68 13.26 -2.81 2.26
N ARG A 69 13.56 -2.48 1.00
CA ARG A 69 12.65 -2.69 -0.14
C ARG A 69 12.37 -4.18 -0.36
N LEU A 70 11.16 -4.50 -0.82
CA LEU A 70 10.73 -5.87 -1.13
C LEU A 70 11.46 -6.36 -2.39
N ALA A 71 11.95 -7.60 -2.38
CA ALA A 71 12.56 -8.23 -3.56
C ALA A 71 11.47 -8.75 -4.50
N MET A 72 11.05 -7.93 -5.46
CA MET A 72 9.97 -8.23 -6.40
C MET A 72 10.52 -8.40 -7.82
N ASP A 73 10.00 -9.36 -8.57
CA ASP A 73 10.42 -9.61 -9.95
C ASP A 73 9.77 -8.58 -10.88
N ASN A 74 10.57 -7.93 -11.73
CA ASN A 74 10.03 -6.99 -12.71
C ASN A 74 9.21 -7.74 -13.78
N PRO A 75 8.19 -7.10 -14.38
CA PRO A 75 7.45 -7.70 -15.47
C PRO A 75 8.23 -7.59 -16.78
N TYR A 76 8.07 -8.61 -17.63
CA TYR A 76 8.70 -8.70 -18.96
C TYR A 76 7.65 -9.06 -20.02
N LEU A 77 7.88 -8.61 -21.25
CA LEU A 77 7.12 -9.01 -22.42
C LEU A 77 7.38 -10.49 -22.74
N PRO A 78 6.51 -11.16 -23.52
CA PRO A 78 6.68 -12.58 -23.89
C PRO A 78 8.00 -12.88 -24.62
N ASN A 79 8.61 -11.88 -25.26
CA ASN A 79 9.91 -12.00 -25.92
C ASN A 79 11.11 -11.84 -24.96
N GLY A 80 10.87 -11.56 -23.67
CA GLY A 80 11.87 -11.36 -22.64
C GLY A 80 12.32 -9.90 -22.46
N ASP A 81 11.83 -8.96 -23.27
CA ASP A 81 12.18 -7.55 -23.12
C ASP A 81 11.46 -6.92 -21.91
N PRO A 82 12.06 -5.93 -21.23
CA PRO A 82 11.38 -5.18 -20.17
C PRO A 82 10.10 -4.51 -20.69
N ILE A 83 9.04 -4.48 -19.87
CA ILE A 83 7.84 -3.71 -20.23
C ILE A 83 8.18 -2.21 -20.31
N PRO A 84 7.93 -1.53 -21.44
CA PRO A 84 8.19 -0.10 -21.57
C PRO A 84 7.46 0.74 -20.52
N GLY A 85 8.15 1.75 -19.99
CA GLY A 85 7.58 2.71 -19.06
C GLY A 85 7.39 2.21 -17.63
N PHE A 86 7.65 0.94 -17.31
CA PHE A 86 7.60 0.44 -15.93
C PHE A 86 8.62 1.14 -15.03
N LYS A 87 8.17 1.63 -13.86
CA LYS A 87 8.99 2.38 -12.88
C LYS A 87 9.25 1.63 -11.59
N GLY A 88 8.60 0.49 -11.40
CA GLY A 88 8.68 -0.29 -10.17
C GLY A 88 7.32 -0.41 -9.49
N TYR A 89 7.35 -1.01 -8.31
CA TYR A 89 6.18 -1.23 -7.48
C TYR A 89 5.97 -0.10 -6.49
N ALA A 90 4.73 0.38 -6.34
CA ALA A 90 4.39 1.49 -5.45
C ALA A 90 4.82 1.24 -4.00
N VAL A 91 4.72 -0.01 -3.52
CA VAL A 91 5.18 -0.41 -2.19
C VAL A 91 6.66 -0.11 -1.94
N ASN A 92 7.51 -0.09 -2.97
CA ASN A 92 8.96 0.19 -2.88
C ASN A 92 9.31 1.66 -3.14
N MET A 93 8.32 2.50 -3.50
CA MET A 93 8.48 3.94 -3.74
C MET A 93 8.24 4.80 -2.50
N ILE A 94 7.69 4.21 -1.42
CA ILE A 94 7.54 4.90 -0.14
C ILE A 94 8.88 4.90 0.58
N ASP A 95 9.43 6.08 0.87
CA ASP A 95 10.60 6.20 1.74
C ASP A 95 10.16 6.23 3.20
N LEU A 96 10.83 5.43 4.02
CA LEU A 96 10.57 5.33 5.46
C LEU A 96 11.69 6.02 6.23
N ALA A 97 11.31 6.72 7.29
CA ALA A 97 12.25 7.23 8.27
C ALA A 97 12.97 6.07 8.98
N SER A 98 14.16 6.35 9.53
CA SER A 98 14.97 5.32 10.18
C SER A 98 14.24 4.63 11.33
N GLU A 99 13.46 5.39 12.11
CA GLU A 99 12.67 4.86 13.22
C GLU A 99 11.52 3.97 12.75
N GLU A 100 10.93 4.28 11.58
CA GLU A 100 9.84 3.52 10.99
C GLU A 100 10.31 2.17 10.43
N LEU A 101 11.56 2.10 9.97
CA LEU A 101 12.18 0.87 9.49
C LEU A 101 12.34 -0.17 10.61
N ASP A 102 12.38 0.26 11.86
CA ASP A 102 12.53 -0.63 13.03
C ASP A 102 11.18 -1.08 13.62
N ILE A 103 10.06 -0.52 13.15
CA ILE A 103 8.73 -0.95 13.55
C ILE A 103 8.44 -2.31 12.92
N GLN A 104 8.15 -3.29 13.80
CA GLN A 104 7.83 -4.65 13.40
C GLN A 104 6.52 -5.13 14.04
N SER A 105 5.80 -5.95 13.26
CA SER A 105 4.76 -6.84 13.74
C SER A 105 5.30 -7.81 14.80
N SER A 106 4.40 -8.47 15.54
CA SER A 106 4.75 -9.49 16.52
C SER A 106 5.45 -10.71 15.89
N SER A 107 5.31 -10.89 14.58
CA SER A 107 6.00 -11.94 13.79
C SER A 107 7.33 -11.48 13.18
N GLY A 108 7.81 -10.27 13.49
CA GLY A 108 9.11 -9.75 13.05
C GLY A 108 9.13 -9.13 11.64
N TYR A 109 7.98 -8.99 10.98
CA TYR A 109 7.89 -8.33 9.67
C TYR A 109 7.77 -6.81 9.84
N GLY A 110 8.50 -6.04 9.02
CA GLY A 110 8.48 -4.58 9.04
C GLY A 110 7.22 -3.95 8.44
N LEU A 111 7.12 -2.62 8.48
CA LEU A 111 5.99 -1.87 7.92
C LEU A 111 5.84 -2.07 6.41
N ARG A 112 6.95 -2.19 5.67
CA ARG A 112 6.89 -2.37 4.22
C ARG A 112 6.28 -3.72 3.87
N GLU A 113 6.71 -4.78 4.54
CA GLU A 113 6.19 -6.14 4.33
C GLU A 113 4.73 -6.30 4.81
N THR A 114 4.28 -5.49 5.76
CA THR A 114 2.93 -5.59 6.37
C THR A 114 2.00 -4.50 5.85
N LEU A 115 2.06 -3.30 6.41
CA LEU A 115 1.18 -2.16 6.11
C LEU A 115 1.21 -1.80 4.62
N PHE A 116 2.38 -1.46 4.09
CA PHE A 116 2.47 -0.93 2.73
C PHE A 116 2.20 -2.00 1.68
N TYR A 117 2.67 -3.23 1.88
CA TYR A 117 2.28 -4.34 1.02
C TYR A 117 0.78 -4.67 1.14
N GLY A 118 0.19 -4.51 2.31
CA GLY A 118 -1.25 -4.73 2.51
C GLY A 118 -2.12 -3.76 1.69
N VAL A 119 -1.70 -2.50 1.56
CA VAL A 119 -2.47 -1.46 0.85
C VAL A 119 -2.10 -1.31 -0.63
N PHE A 120 -0.85 -1.56 -1.01
CA PHE A 120 -0.38 -1.45 -2.40
C PHE A 120 -0.23 -2.78 -3.11
N ARG A 121 -0.01 -3.89 -2.40
CA ARG A 121 0.30 -5.20 -2.98
C ARG A 121 1.37 -5.08 -4.08
N GLU A 122 1.08 -5.62 -5.26
CA GLU A 122 1.91 -5.59 -6.46
C GLU A 122 1.55 -4.42 -7.39
N LEU A 123 1.00 -3.31 -6.87
CA LEU A 123 0.66 -2.12 -7.66
C LEU A 123 1.86 -1.65 -8.46
N GLN A 124 1.76 -1.73 -9.78
CA GLN A 124 2.81 -1.30 -10.71
C GLN A 124 2.65 0.18 -11.04
N VAL A 125 3.77 0.87 -11.23
CA VAL A 125 3.79 2.29 -11.61
C VAL A 125 4.41 2.45 -12.98
N TYR A 126 3.77 3.22 -13.86
CA TYR A 126 4.17 3.48 -15.24
C TYR A 126 4.41 4.96 -15.49
N GLU A 127 5.31 5.29 -16.42
CA GLU A 127 5.65 6.67 -16.76
C GLU A 127 4.43 7.45 -17.27
N THR A 128 3.69 6.87 -18.21
CA THR A 128 2.55 7.53 -18.89
C THR A 128 1.37 6.59 -19.01
N ALA A 129 0.20 7.16 -19.28
CA ALA A 129 -1.04 6.44 -19.56
C ALA A 129 -0.85 5.48 -20.73
N GLU A 130 -0.20 5.94 -21.81
CA GLU A 130 0.09 5.12 -23.00
C GLU A 130 0.94 3.89 -22.65
N HIS A 131 1.96 4.04 -21.80
CA HIS A 131 2.77 2.91 -21.34
C HIS A 131 1.95 1.92 -20.50
N LEU A 132 1.10 2.44 -19.60
CA LEU A 132 0.22 1.59 -18.78
C LEU A 132 -0.74 0.80 -19.66
N GLU A 133 -1.44 1.46 -20.59
CA GLU A 133 -2.40 0.83 -21.49
C GLU A 133 -1.75 -0.26 -22.34
N ALA A 134 -0.55 0.00 -22.88
CA ALA A 134 0.21 -0.99 -23.62
C ALA A 134 0.65 -2.18 -22.75
N ALA A 135 0.84 -1.98 -21.44
CA ALA A 135 1.24 -3.02 -20.51
C ALA A 135 0.08 -3.90 -20.01
N LEU A 136 -1.17 -3.41 -20.02
CA LEU A 136 -2.34 -4.12 -19.49
C LEU A 136 -2.47 -5.59 -19.94
N PRO A 137 -2.24 -5.95 -21.22
CA PRO A 137 -2.32 -7.35 -21.68
C PRO A 137 -1.25 -8.27 -21.06
N HIS A 138 -0.19 -7.70 -20.48
CA HIS A 138 1.00 -8.40 -20.00
C HIS A 138 1.10 -8.48 -18.47
N ILE A 139 0.32 -7.69 -17.72
CA ILE A 139 0.42 -7.60 -16.25
C ILE A 139 -0.57 -8.50 -15.50
N ASN A 140 -1.14 -9.51 -16.17
CA ASN A 140 -2.02 -10.55 -15.59
C ASN A 140 -3.17 -10.02 -14.72
N GLY A 141 -3.73 -8.86 -15.07
CA GLY A 141 -4.82 -8.25 -14.31
C GLY A 141 -4.40 -7.72 -12.93
N GLY A 142 -3.13 -7.36 -12.74
CA GLY A 142 -2.70 -6.61 -11.55
C GLY A 142 -3.13 -5.13 -11.62
N ASP A 143 -3.27 -4.51 -10.45
CA ASP A 143 -3.47 -3.05 -10.35
C ASP A 143 -2.24 -2.30 -10.89
N ALA A 144 -2.48 -1.21 -11.61
CA ALA A 144 -1.44 -0.34 -12.15
C ALA A 144 -1.84 1.13 -12.12
N VAL A 145 -0.87 2.02 -12.01
CA VAL A 145 -1.07 3.48 -12.14
C VAL A 145 -0.02 4.11 -13.03
N SER A 146 -0.37 5.22 -13.70
CA SER A 146 0.58 6.05 -14.43
C SER A 146 0.87 7.36 -13.70
N LEU A 147 2.05 7.94 -13.92
CA LEU A 147 2.42 9.22 -13.29
C LEU A 147 1.56 10.40 -13.77
N ASP A 148 0.99 10.30 -14.98
CA ASP A 148 0.05 11.27 -15.56
C ASP A 148 -1.42 11.02 -15.17
N GLY A 149 -1.71 10.04 -14.29
CA GLY A 149 -2.95 10.00 -13.52
C GLY A 149 -3.94 8.88 -13.84
N VAL A 150 -3.63 7.94 -14.74
CA VAL A 150 -4.50 6.79 -15.00
C VAL A 150 -4.37 5.75 -13.89
N ILE A 151 -5.49 5.17 -13.48
CA ILE A 151 -5.54 4.07 -12.51
C ILE A 151 -6.28 2.89 -13.13
N ALA A 152 -5.60 1.76 -13.27
CA ALA A 152 -6.19 0.48 -13.66
C ALA A 152 -6.28 -0.47 -12.46
N ARG A 153 -7.40 -1.17 -12.36
CA ARG A 153 -7.72 -2.11 -11.28
C ARG A 153 -7.83 -3.54 -11.80
N GLU A 154 -7.60 -4.50 -10.92
CA GLU A 154 -7.62 -5.93 -11.20
C GLU A 154 -8.94 -6.45 -11.77
N ASN A 155 -10.04 -5.77 -11.46
CA ASN A 155 -11.36 -6.06 -11.99
C ASN A 155 -11.61 -5.54 -13.42
N GLY A 156 -10.57 -4.99 -14.07
CA GLY A 156 -10.62 -4.42 -15.41
C GLY A 156 -11.15 -2.98 -15.46
N PHE A 157 -11.33 -2.32 -14.32
CA PHE A 157 -11.80 -0.94 -14.29
C PHE A 157 -10.65 0.03 -14.50
N ILE A 158 -10.88 1.04 -15.33
CA ILE A 158 -9.93 2.11 -15.63
C ILE A 158 -10.55 3.44 -15.22
N TYR A 159 -9.83 4.19 -14.41
CA TYR A 159 -10.15 5.56 -14.03
C TYR A 159 -9.20 6.48 -14.80
N SER A 160 -9.78 7.40 -15.58
CA SER A 160 -9.08 8.38 -16.39
C SER A 160 -9.83 9.70 -16.35
N GLY A 161 -9.14 10.81 -16.59
CA GLY A 161 -9.68 12.17 -16.51
C GLY A 161 -9.28 12.92 -15.24
N CYS A 162 -9.57 14.23 -15.23
CA CYS A 162 -9.34 15.13 -14.08
C CYS A 162 -10.56 15.23 -13.16
#